data_AF-A0AA36BWJ4-F1
#
_entry.id   AF-A0AA36BWJ4-F1
#
_cell.length_a   1.000
_cell.length_b   1.000
_cell.length_c   1.000
_cell.angle_alpha   90.00
_cell.angle_beta   90.00
_cell.angle_gamma   90.00
#
_symmetry.space_group_name_H-M   'P 1'
#
loop_
_entity.id
_entity.type
_entity.pdbx_description
1 polymer ?
#
loop_
_entity_poly.entity_id
_entity_poly.type
_entity_poly.pdbx_seq_one_letter_code
_entity_poly.pdbx_strand_id
1 'polypeptide(L)'
;MISFEYLKCFVTRAISKQLDPENFEHYLKSSGTVTSKLHRFLSVIFQRFTNSMALWLLISAFVGGVFSNPTPPPLDCSFRSDGVYWWGCRAYQVCEGGHERLISCPKGEAFHQEQQTCLPVFNVPAPCGLQLECPTGKDGAHRYPDSDNTEIPCNFFYTCVDGEFLGHQQCGEGTVFDEVNQLCNWPENVYPPCGTKTDEDEQYDNGDGTGDVGGHDYGDGEKKKKKKEEEEEEEEEEEEEEIRRRRRKKEEEEEEVLRGGRGGGENKENEWSSRLGEG
;
A
#
# COMPACT_ATOMS: atom_id res chain seq x y z
N MET A 1 -27.88 15.28 12.78
CA MET A 1 -28.71 15.45 14.00
C MET A 1 -28.04 14.71 15.14
N ILE A 2 -28.23 15.22 16.37
CA ILE A 2 -27.51 14.93 17.63
C ILE A 2 -26.16 15.68 17.71
N SER A 3 -25.78 16.43 18.75
CA SER A 3 -26.42 17.17 19.85
C SER A 3 -25.26 17.86 20.60
N PHE A 4 -25.07 19.18 20.45
CA PHE A 4 -24.05 19.97 21.17
C PHE A 4 -24.63 20.62 22.45
N GLU A 5 -25.51 19.91 23.16
CA GLU A 5 -26.17 20.36 24.40
C GLU A 5 -25.40 20.02 25.69
N TYR A 6 -24.27 19.32 25.63
CA TYR A 6 -23.60 18.81 26.84
C TYR A 6 -22.46 19.67 27.41
N LEU A 7 -22.05 20.77 26.75
CA LEU A 7 -20.90 21.58 27.21
C LEU A 7 -21.26 23.01 27.67
N LYS A 8 -22.51 23.22 28.13
CA LYS A 8 -22.93 24.46 28.81
C LYS A 8 -23.10 24.33 30.33
N CYS A 9 -22.75 23.19 30.93
CA CYS A 9 -23.01 22.93 32.35
C CYS A 9 -21.85 23.20 33.32
N PHE A 10 -20.69 23.74 32.91
CA PHE A 10 -19.54 23.84 33.82
C PHE A 10 -19.03 25.26 34.16
N VAL A 11 -19.59 26.35 33.61
CA VAL A 11 -19.04 27.71 33.87
C VAL A 11 -20.11 28.73 34.24
N THR A 12 -21.27 28.30 34.77
CA THR A 12 -22.33 29.22 35.21
C THR A 12 -22.74 28.98 36.67
N ARG A 13 -21.76 28.85 37.57
CA ARG A 13 -22.02 28.76 39.01
C ARG A 13 -20.99 29.46 39.90
N ALA A 14 -20.65 30.69 39.55
CA ALA A 14 -20.09 31.73 40.42
C ALA A 14 -19.91 32.96 39.50
N ILE A 15 -20.89 33.83 39.34
CA ILE A 15 -21.03 35.05 40.13
C ILE A 15 -22.47 35.50 39.92
N SER A 16 -23.34 35.19 40.87
CA SER A 16 -24.64 35.84 40.99
C SER A 16 -24.91 35.97 42.47
N LYS A 17 -24.55 37.13 43.01
CA LYS A 17 -25.10 37.68 44.25
C LYS A 17 -24.60 39.12 44.38
N GLN A 18 -25.57 40.00 44.60
CA GLN A 18 -25.48 41.39 45.05
C GLN A 18 -25.66 42.48 43.97
N LEU A 19 -26.93 42.88 43.81
CA LEU A 19 -27.49 44.18 44.23
C LEU A 19 -28.23 44.93 43.12
N ASP A 20 -29.47 45.26 43.50
CA ASP A 20 -30.61 45.79 42.74
C ASP A 20 -30.47 47.23 42.19
N PRO A 21 -31.34 47.64 41.25
CA PRO A 21 -31.19 48.83 40.43
C PRO A 21 -32.01 50.04 40.93
N GLU A 22 -31.79 50.52 42.15
CA GLU A 22 -32.41 51.77 42.65
C GLU A 22 -31.47 52.52 43.60
N ASN A 23 -30.61 53.43 43.08
CA ASN A 23 -30.24 54.73 43.71
C ASN A 23 -29.09 55.50 43.00
N PHE A 24 -29.04 55.57 41.67
CA PHE A 24 -27.88 56.17 40.99
C PHE A 24 -27.87 57.71 40.91
N GLU A 25 -28.93 58.41 41.35
CA GLU A 25 -28.98 59.88 41.24
C GLU A 25 -28.23 60.64 42.34
N HIS A 26 -27.75 59.99 43.40
CA HIS A 26 -27.13 60.70 44.53
C HIS A 26 -25.60 60.69 44.56
N TYR A 27 -24.93 60.12 43.54
CA TYR A 27 -23.46 60.09 43.44
C TYR A 27 -22.88 60.97 42.30
N LEU A 28 -23.73 61.69 41.56
CA LEU A 28 -23.31 62.64 40.51
C LEU A 28 -23.10 64.07 41.05
N LYS A 29 -22.49 64.21 42.24
CA LYS A 29 -22.10 65.52 42.74
C LYS A 29 -20.90 65.47 43.69
N SER A 30 -19.82 64.82 43.28
CA SER A 30 -18.50 65.01 43.91
C SER A 30 -17.38 64.46 43.03
N SER A 31 -16.42 65.33 42.72
CA SER A 31 -15.12 65.08 42.06
C SER A 31 -15.13 64.86 40.55
N GLY A 32 -14.86 65.95 39.84
CA GLY A 32 -14.32 65.93 38.50
C GLY A 32 -12.83 65.51 38.48
N THR A 33 -12.33 65.33 37.25
CA THR A 33 -10.90 65.29 36.85
C THR A 33 -10.10 63.99 37.03
N VAL A 34 -10.42 62.91 36.29
CA VAL A 34 -9.40 61.91 35.85
C VAL A 34 -9.79 61.27 34.49
N THR A 35 -9.77 62.02 33.39
CA THR A 35 -10.11 61.49 32.04
C THR A 35 -8.94 61.45 31.03
N SER A 36 -7.69 61.63 31.45
CA SER A 36 -6.56 61.69 30.49
C SER A 36 -5.62 60.47 30.48
N LYS A 37 -5.57 59.65 31.54
CA LYS A 37 -4.63 58.51 31.62
C LYS A 37 -5.24 57.17 31.22
N LEU A 38 -6.56 56.99 31.38
CA LEU A 38 -7.25 55.76 30.99
C LEU A 38 -7.42 55.64 29.47
N HIS A 39 -7.66 56.75 28.77
CA HIS A 39 -7.79 56.77 27.30
C HIS A 39 -6.47 56.44 26.58
N ARG A 40 -5.31 56.88 27.13
CA ARG A 40 -3.99 56.52 26.57
C ARG A 40 -3.64 55.06 26.81
N PHE A 41 -4.00 54.49 27.96
CA PHE A 41 -3.77 53.07 28.25
C PHE A 41 -4.66 52.15 27.40
N LEU A 42 -5.93 52.51 27.22
CA LEU A 42 -6.87 51.71 26.41
C LEU A 42 -6.51 51.73 24.92
N SER A 43 -5.98 52.83 24.39
CA SER A 43 -5.52 52.92 22.99
C SER A 43 -4.30 52.04 22.70
N VAL A 44 -3.33 51.93 23.62
CA VAL A 44 -2.14 51.08 23.44
C VAL A 44 -2.51 49.58 23.48
N ILE A 45 -3.45 49.19 24.36
CA ILE A 45 -3.94 47.82 24.46
C ILE A 45 -4.78 47.45 23.22
N PHE A 46 -5.63 48.35 22.73
CA PHE A 46 -6.40 48.13 21.50
C PHE A 46 -5.50 48.00 20.26
N GLN A 47 -4.46 48.84 20.14
CA GLN A 47 -3.49 48.76 19.04
C GLN A 47 -2.69 47.45 19.05
N ARG A 48 -2.43 46.89 20.24
CA ARG A 48 -1.78 45.57 20.40
C ARG A 48 -2.72 44.41 20.08
N PHE A 49 -4.01 44.55 20.38
CA PHE A 49 -5.05 43.55 20.08
C PHE A 49 -5.38 43.46 18.58
N THR A 50 -5.49 44.59 17.88
CA THR A 50 -5.77 44.61 16.43
C THR A 50 -4.61 44.06 15.61
N ASN A 51 -3.37 44.29 16.04
CA ASN A 51 -2.17 43.74 15.39
C ASN A 51 -2.05 42.22 15.61
N SER A 52 -2.57 41.67 16.72
CA SER A 52 -2.59 40.23 16.98
C SER A 52 -3.67 39.51 16.18
N MET A 53 -4.86 40.09 16.02
CA MET A 53 -5.91 39.51 15.16
C MET A 53 -5.53 39.52 13.68
N ALA A 54 -4.87 40.58 13.20
CA ALA A 54 -4.35 40.62 11.83
C ALA A 54 -3.25 39.57 11.59
N LEU A 55 -2.38 39.32 12.58
CA LEU A 55 -1.36 38.28 12.51
C LEU A 55 -1.97 36.87 12.57
N TRP A 56 -3.00 36.64 13.38
CA TRP A 56 -3.74 35.38 13.42
C TRP A 56 -4.49 35.10 12.10
N LEU A 57 -5.04 36.13 11.43
CA LEU A 57 -5.65 35.98 10.11
C LEU A 57 -4.61 35.65 9.03
N LEU A 58 -3.43 36.27 9.06
CA LEU A 58 -2.33 35.96 8.14
C LEU A 58 -1.73 34.57 8.38
N ILE A 59 -1.61 34.13 9.64
CA ILE A 59 -1.17 32.77 9.98
C ILE A 59 -2.24 31.75 9.57
N SER A 60 -3.53 32.05 9.73
CA SER A 60 -4.62 31.16 9.25
C SER A 60 -4.69 31.05 7.73
N ALA A 61 -4.24 32.07 6.99
CA ALA A 61 -4.10 32.02 5.54
C ALA A 61 -2.88 31.18 5.10
N PHE A 62 -1.86 31.05 5.96
CA PHE A 62 -0.68 30.22 5.69
C PHE A 62 -0.83 28.75 6.15
N VAL A 63 -1.75 28.46 7.08
CA VAL A 63 -2.07 27.10 7.55
C VAL A 63 -3.36 26.55 6.91
N GLY A 64 -3.95 27.26 5.93
CA GLY A 64 -5.11 26.76 5.16
C GLY A 64 -4.74 25.85 3.99
N GLY A 65 -3.45 25.72 3.67
CA GLY A 65 -2.93 24.91 2.55
C GLY A 65 -2.44 23.52 2.97
N VAL A 66 -3.13 22.87 3.91
CA VAL A 66 -2.73 21.55 4.41
C VAL A 66 -3.36 20.49 3.52
N PHE A 67 -2.52 19.93 2.64
CA PHE A 67 -2.61 18.59 2.04
C PHE A 67 -4.03 18.02 1.86
N SER A 68 -4.75 18.49 0.85
CA SER A 68 -5.75 17.63 0.23
C SER A 68 -4.99 16.49 -0.43
N ASN A 69 -4.90 15.35 0.27
CA ASN A 69 -4.51 14.07 -0.32
C ASN A 69 -5.28 13.93 -1.63
N PRO A 70 -4.61 13.72 -2.78
CA PRO A 70 -5.32 13.53 -4.03
C PRO A 70 -6.12 12.24 -3.93
N THR A 71 -7.40 12.35 -3.58
CA THR A 71 -8.35 11.29 -3.89
C THR A 71 -8.32 11.13 -5.40
N PRO A 72 -8.07 9.93 -5.94
CA PRO A 72 -8.10 9.73 -7.37
C PRO A 72 -9.42 10.30 -7.90
N PRO A 73 -9.39 11.12 -8.96
CA PRO A 73 -10.57 11.80 -9.43
C PRO A 73 -11.65 10.75 -9.73
N PRO A 74 -12.89 10.93 -9.25
CA PRO A 74 -13.98 10.03 -9.59
C PRO A 74 -14.09 9.95 -11.11
N LEU A 75 -14.33 8.75 -11.63
CA LEU A 75 -14.44 8.50 -13.06
C LEU A 75 -15.56 9.36 -13.65
N ASP A 76 -15.19 10.36 -14.44
CA ASP A 76 -16.13 11.34 -14.99
C ASP A 76 -16.81 10.82 -16.26
N CYS A 77 -18.13 10.58 -16.20
CA CYS A 77 -18.93 10.18 -17.35
C CYS A 77 -19.18 11.33 -18.34
N SER A 78 -18.87 12.60 -18.00
CA SER A 78 -19.04 13.76 -18.89
C SER A 78 -18.18 13.65 -20.16
N PHE A 79 -17.06 12.93 -20.07
CA PHE A 79 -16.11 12.73 -21.16
C PHE A 79 -16.10 11.29 -21.70
N ARG A 80 -16.99 10.42 -21.21
CA ARG A 80 -17.09 9.02 -21.63
C ARG A 80 -18.38 8.77 -22.39
N SER A 81 -18.36 7.78 -23.28
CA SER A 81 -19.58 7.31 -23.94
C SER A 81 -20.48 6.58 -22.97
N ASP A 82 -21.75 6.43 -23.33
CA ASP A 82 -22.63 5.54 -22.57
C ASP A 82 -22.12 4.10 -22.62
N GLY A 83 -22.18 3.40 -21.49
CA GLY A 83 -21.63 2.05 -21.40
C GLY A 83 -21.31 1.59 -19.97
N VAL A 84 -20.78 0.37 -19.88
CA VAL A 84 -20.35 -0.27 -18.63
C VAL A 84 -18.84 -0.22 -18.52
N TYR A 85 -18.34 0.34 -17.43
CA TYR A 85 -16.93 0.52 -17.14
C TYR A 85 -16.57 -0.25 -15.87
N TRP A 86 -15.39 -0.86 -15.89
CA TRP A 86 -14.90 -1.61 -14.75
C TRP A 86 -14.36 -0.66 -13.67
N TRP A 87 -14.80 -0.85 -12.43
CA TRP A 87 -14.39 -0.05 -11.27
C TRP A 87 -13.58 -0.89 -10.27
N GLY A 88 -13.95 -2.16 -10.13
CA GLY A 88 -13.23 -3.17 -9.35
C GLY A 88 -13.96 -4.50 -9.41
N CYS A 89 -13.43 -5.55 -8.80
CA CYS A 89 -14.05 -6.87 -8.91
C CYS A 89 -15.42 -6.96 -8.23
N ARG A 90 -15.72 -6.11 -7.24
CA ARG A 90 -17.03 -6.07 -6.55
C ARG A 90 -17.94 -4.94 -7.00
N ALA A 91 -17.56 -4.13 -7.98
CA ALA A 91 -18.42 -3.06 -8.48
C ALA A 91 -18.04 -2.63 -9.90
N TYR A 92 -19.03 -2.17 -10.65
CA TYR A 92 -18.83 -1.58 -11.97
C TYR A 92 -19.63 -0.29 -12.09
N GLN A 93 -19.24 0.56 -13.02
CA GLN A 93 -19.89 1.83 -13.28
C GLN A 93 -20.67 1.77 -14.58
N VAL A 94 -21.83 2.41 -14.61
CA VAL A 94 -22.61 2.62 -15.83
C VAL A 94 -22.64 4.12 -16.10
N CYS A 95 -22.28 4.52 -17.32
CA CYS A 95 -22.50 5.87 -17.83
C CYS A 95 -23.74 5.89 -18.72
N GLU A 96 -24.66 6.81 -18.48
CA GLU A 96 -25.85 7.03 -19.31
C GLU A 96 -26.16 8.53 -19.37
N GLY A 97 -26.09 9.13 -20.56
CA GLY A 97 -26.36 10.55 -20.76
C GLY A 97 -25.44 11.47 -19.94
N GLY A 98 -24.16 11.09 -19.81
CA GLY A 98 -23.16 11.84 -19.03
C GLY A 98 -23.27 11.69 -17.51
N HIS A 99 -24.19 10.86 -17.00
CA HIS A 99 -24.34 10.60 -15.57
C HIS A 99 -23.81 9.22 -15.19
N GLU A 100 -23.13 9.13 -14.05
CA GLU A 100 -22.60 7.89 -13.50
C GLU A 100 -23.54 7.20 -12.52
N ARG A 101 -23.54 5.87 -12.57
CA ARG A 101 -24.10 5.00 -11.53
C ARG A 101 -23.11 3.90 -11.16
N LEU A 102 -22.70 3.86 -9.90
CA LEU A 102 -21.92 2.76 -9.36
C LEU A 102 -22.85 1.61 -8.96
N ILE A 103 -22.61 0.42 -9.49
CA ILE A 103 -23.36 -0.80 -9.20
C ILE A 103 -22.44 -1.75 -8.45
N SER A 104 -22.78 -2.03 -7.20
CA SER A 104 -22.08 -3.03 -6.37
C SER A 104 -22.63 -4.43 -6.65
N CYS A 105 -21.72 -5.40 -6.79
CA CYS A 105 -22.09 -6.80 -6.88
C CYS A 105 -22.59 -7.32 -5.52
N PRO A 106 -23.61 -8.20 -5.51
CA PRO A 106 -24.01 -8.93 -4.32
C PRO A 106 -22.84 -9.70 -3.68
N LYS A 107 -22.97 -10.02 -2.39
CA LYS A 107 -21.96 -10.82 -1.68
C LYS A 107 -21.81 -12.18 -2.35
N GLY A 108 -20.56 -12.57 -2.64
CA GLY A 108 -20.25 -13.82 -3.34
C GLY A 108 -20.21 -13.71 -4.86
N GLU A 109 -20.46 -12.52 -5.42
CA GLU A 109 -20.38 -12.25 -6.86
C GLU A 109 -19.26 -11.26 -7.20
N ALA A 110 -18.74 -11.36 -8.40
CA ALA A 110 -17.76 -10.43 -8.96
C ALA A 110 -18.16 -10.01 -10.38
N PHE A 111 -17.67 -8.85 -10.82
CA PHE A 111 -17.95 -8.32 -12.14
C PHE A 111 -17.22 -9.14 -13.22
N HIS A 112 -17.98 -9.67 -14.17
CA HIS A 112 -17.46 -10.32 -15.36
C HIS A 112 -17.39 -9.32 -16.52
N GLN A 113 -16.17 -8.96 -16.93
CA GLN A 113 -15.94 -7.89 -17.91
C GLN A 113 -16.62 -8.13 -19.26
N GLU A 114 -16.54 -9.33 -19.82
CA GLU A 114 -17.12 -9.61 -21.15
C GLU A 114 -18.66 -9.67 -21.15
N GLN A 115 -19.27 -10.20 -20.09
CA GLN A 115 -20.73 -10.27 -19.94
C GLN A 115 -21.31 -8.98 -19.36
N GLN A 116 -20.46 -8.04 -18.92
CA GLN A 116 -20.82 -6.75 -18.32
C GLN A 116 -21.86 -6.87 -17.19
N THR A 117 -21.71 -7.91 -16.35
CA THR A 117 -22.64 -8.21 -15.24
C THR A 117 -21.91 -8.83 -14.06
N CYS A 118 -22.52 -8.80 -12.88
CA CYS A 118 -22.08 -9.60 -11.75
C CYS A 118 -22.44 -11.07 -11.98
N LEU A 119 -21.49 -11.96 -11.70
CA LEU A 119 -21.66 -13.41 -11.70
C LEU A 119 -21.04 -13.98 -10.42
N PRO A 120 -21.40 -15.21 -10.01
CA PRO A 120 -20.70 -15.90 -8.93
C PRO A 120 -19.19 -15.92 -9.18
N VAL A 121 -18.36 -15.66 -8.15
CA VAL A 121 -16.90 -15.50 -8.27
C VAL A 121 -16.24 -16.62 -9.08
N PHE A 122 -16.66 -17.88 -8.90
CA PHE A 122 -16.10 -19.03 -9.62
C PHE A 122 -16.40 -19.06 -11.14
N ASN A 123 -17.32 -18.23 -11.62
CA ASN A 123 -17.64 -18.07 -13.04
C ASN A 123 -16.99 -16.81 -13.65
N VAL A 124 -16.16 -16.09 -12.90
CA VAL A 124 -15.47 -14.87 -13.35
C VAL A 124 -14.00 -15.20 -13.62
N PRO A 125 -13.38 -14.72 -14.72
CA PRO A 125 -11.95 -14.93 -14.95
C PRO A 125 -11.10 -14.18 -13.92
N ALA A 126 -9.84 -14.63 -13.76
CA ALA A 126 -8.86 -13.89 -12.97
C ALA A 126 -8.65 -12.47 -13.56
N PRO A 127 -8.36 -11.47 -12.71
CA PRO A 127 -8.13 -11.57 -11.26
C PRO A 127 -9.43 -11.55 -10.43
N CYS A 128 -10.58 -11.26 -11.02
CA CYS A 128 -11.83 -11.10 -10.27
C CYS A 128 -12.49 -12.42 -9.82
N GLY A 129 -12.13 -13.53 -10.45
CA GLY A 129 -12.52 -14.87 -10.01
C GLY A 129 -11.68 -15.45 -8.87
N LEU A 130 -10.65 -14.74 -8.42
CA LEU A 130 -9.76 -15.20 -7.37
C LEU A 130 -10.27 -14.74 -6.00
N GLN A 131 -10.15 -15.62 -5.02
CA GLN A 131 -10.46 -15.34 -3.62
C GLN A 131 -9.16 -15.50 -2.83
N LEU A 132 -8.61 -14.38 -2.34
CA LEU A 132 -7.39 -14.37 -1.54
C LEU A 132 -7.72 -14.39 -0.05
N GLU A 133 -6.81 -14.95 0.74
CA GLU A 133 -6.86 -14.89 2.19
C GLU A 133 -6.25 -13.58 2.69
N CYS A 134 -6.97 -12.87 3.56
CA CYS A 134 -6.49 -11.63 4.13
C CYS A 134 -5.38 -11.90 5.16
N PRO A 135 -4.28 -11.11 5.15
CA PRO A 135 -3.27 -11.17 6.20
C PRO A 135 -3.91 -11.00 7.60
N THR A 136 -3.52 -11.85 8.54
CA THR A 136 -4.06 -11.82 9.91
C THR A 136 -3.37 -10.75 10.76
N GLY A 137 -4.04 -10.32 11.85
CA GLY A 137 -3.46 -9.38 12.82
C GLY A 137 -3.57 -7.90 12.44
N LYS A 138 -4.46 -7.56 11.51
CA LYS A 138 -4.77 -6.19 11.10
C LYS A 138 -6.29 -5.96 11.17
N ASP A 139 -6.71 -4.98 11.96
CA ASP A 139 -8.12 -4.59 12.11
C ASP A 139 -8.43 -3.40 11.19
N GLY A 140 -9.66 -3.28 10.72
CA GLY A 140 -10.06 -2.20 9.81
C GLY A 140 -9.71 -2.48 8.34
N ALA A 141 -9.68 -1.41 7.55
CA ALA A 141 -9.49 -1.48 6.10
C ALA A 141 -8.02 -1.34 5.70
N HIS A 142 -7.45 -2.41 5.15
CA HIS A 142 -6.07 -2.45 4.66
C HIS A 142 -6.05 -2.88 3.20
N ARG A 143 -5.13 -2.29 2.42
CA ARG A 143 -4.92 -2.63 1.02
C ARG A 143 -3.53 -3.21 0.83
N TYR A 144 -3.46 -4.22 -0.02
CA TYR A 144 -2.25 -4.99 -0.27
C TYR A 144 -2.02 -5.13 -1.77
N PRO A 145 -0.76 -5.09 -2.23
CA PRO A 145 -0.42 -5.33 -3.62
C PRO A 145 -0.75 -6.78 -4.00
N ASP A 146 -1.26 -6.97 -5.21
CA ASP A 146 -1.32 -8.30 -5.84
C ASP A 146 0.01 -8.54 -6.59
N SER A 147 0.99 -9.08 -5.87
CA SER A 147 2.32 -9.42 -6.39
C SER A 147 2.33 -10.69 -7.23
N ASP A 148 1.28 -11.51 -7.15
CA ASP A 148 1.22 -12.82 -7.80
C ASP A 148 0.69 -12.73 -9.23
N ASN A 149 0.28 -11.53 -9.67
CA ASN A 149 -0.10 -11.27 -11.04
C ASN A 149 1.11 -11.40 -11.98
N THR A 150 1.06 -12.40 -12.88
CA THR A 150 2.13 -12.75 -13.80
C THR A 150 2.26 -11.82 -15.02
N GLU A 151 1.26 -10.98 -15.32
CA GLU A 151 1.26 -10.11 -16.51
C GLU A 151 1.84 -8.73 -16.19
N ILE A 152 1.36 -8.09 -15.11
CA ILE A 152 1.93 -6.87 -14.55
C ILE A 152 1.90 -6.98 -13.02
N PRO A 153 3.04 -7.22 -12.34
CA PRO A 153 3.06 -7.38 -10.89
C PRO A 153 2.58 -6.09 -10.22
N CYS A 154 1.74 -6.21 -9.20
CA CYS A 154 1.22 -5.10 -8.39
C CYS A 154 0.41 -4.03 -9.14
N ASN A 155 0.07 -4.22 -10.42
CA ASN A 155 -0.90 -3.35 -11.10
C ASN A 155 -2.32 -3.57 -10.58
N PHE A 156 -2.55 -4.67 -9.86
CA PHE A 156 -3.74 -4.88 -9.05
C PHE A 156 -3.39 -4.80 -7.56
N PHE A 157 -4.38 -4.43 -6.77
CA PHE A 157 -4.36 -4.50 -5.32
C PHE A 157 -5.69 -5.05 -4.82
N TYR A 158 -5.71 -5.57 -3.61
CA TYR A 158 -6.94 -6.01 -2.97
C TYR A 158 -7.13 -5.31 -1.63
N THR A 159 -8.39 -5.18 -1.23
CA THR A 159 -8.75 -4.59 0.06
C THR A 159 -9.28 -5.67 0.99
N CYS A 160 -8.77 -5.68 2.21
CA CYS A 160 -9.27 -6.47 3.32
C CYS A 160 -9.90 -5.56 4.35
N VAL A 161 -11.11 -5.89 4.81
CA VAL A 161 -11.78 -5.19 5.90
C VAL A 161 -12.14 -6.21 6.97
N ASP A 162 -11.53 -6.11 8.15
CA ASP A 162 -11.76 -7.04 9.26
C ASP A 162 -11.61 -8.52 8.85
N GLY A 163 -10.62 -8.82 8.02
CA GLY A 163 -10.35 -10.15 7.47
C GLY A 163 -11.21 -10.55 6.26
N GLU A 164 -12.15 -9.72 5.82
CA GLU A 164 -12.96 -9.97 4.62
C GLU A 164 -12.30 -9.40 3.35
N PHE A 165 -12.02 -10.28 2.39
CA PHE A 165 -11.49 -9.92 1.07
C PHE A 165 -12.57 -9.28 0.18
N LEU A 166 -12.36 -8.01 -0.17
CA LEU A 166 -13.28 -7.22 -0.98
C LEU A 166 -12.98 -7.27 -2.49
N GLY A 167 -12.14 -8.20 -2.96
CA GLY A 167 -11.81 -8.31 -4.38
C GLY A 167 -10.65 -7.41 -4.83
N HIS A 168 -10.19 -7.68 -6.05
CA HIS A 168 -9.15 -6.87 -6.69
C HIS A 168 -9.70 -5.55 -7.24
N GLN A 169 -8.82 -4.56 -7.29
CA GLN A 169 -8.95 -3.28 -7.97
C GLN A 169 -7.68 -3.09 -8.79
N GLN A 170 -7.79 -2.55 -10.01
CA GLN A 170 -6.59 -2.21 -10.80
C GLN A 170 -6.23 -0.78 -10.51
N CYS A 171 -4.93 -0.54 -10.50
CA CYS A 171 -4.38 0.77 -10.62
C CYS A 171 -4.60 1.33 -12.03
N GLY A 172 -4.43 2.64 -12.20
CA GLY A 172 -4.45 3.23 -13.53
C GLY A 172 -3.40 2.60 -14.44
N GLU A 173 -3.58 2.72 -15.76
CA GLU A 173 -2.61 2.21 -16.73
C GLU A 173 -1.19 2.71 -16.41
N GLY A 174 -0.22 1.80 -16.40
CA GLY A 174 1.19 2.11 -16.12
C GLY A 174 1.52 2.40 -14.65
N THR A 175 0.56 2.32 -13.73
CA THR A 175 0.80 2.51 -12.29
C THR A 175 0.72 1.20 -11.51
N VAL A 176 1.41 1.16 -10.37
CA VAL A 176 1.49 0.01 -9.46
C VAL A 176 1.02 0.44 -8.07
N PHE A 177 0.56 -0.52 -7.27
CA PHE A 177 0.12 -0.23 -5.91
C PHE A 177 1.31 0.00 -4.97
N ASP A 178 1.37 1.20 -4.40
CA ASP A 178 2.30 1.60 -3.36
C ASP A 178 1.70 1.24 -2.01
N GLU A 179 2.14 0.13 -1.43
CA GLU A 179 1.63 -0.33 -0.13
C GLU A 179 1.97 0.63 1.01
N VAL A 180 3.09 1.36 0.93
CA VAL A 180 3.51 2.31 1.96
C VAL A 180 2.60 3.53 1.95
N ASN A 181 2.36 4.10 0.76
CA ASN A 181 1.51 5.28 0.60
C ASN A 181 0.01 4.96 0.44
N GLN A 182 -0.35 3.68 0.36
CA GLN A 182 -1.72 3.18 0.21
C GLN A 182 -2.47 3.76 -1.01
N LEU A 183 -1.75 3.96 -2.12
CA LEU A 183 -2.28 4.54 -3.36
C LEU A 183 -1.61 3.91 -4.59
N CYS A 184 -2.21 4.09 -5.76
CA CYS A 184 -1.55 3.73 -7.02
C CYS A 184 -0.57 4.83 -7.40
N ASN A 185 0.69 4.46 -7.62
CA ASN A 185 1.78 5.38 -7.92
C ASN A 185 2.52 4.91 -9.17
N TRP A 186 3.33 5.80 -9.72
CA TRP A 186 4.25 5.44 -10.80
C TRP A 186 5.33 4.48 -10.27
N PRO A 187 5.73 3.44 -11.04
CA PRO A 187 6.70 2.46 -10.58
C PRO A 187 8.02 3.06 -10.10
N GLU A 188 8.45 4.17 -10.67
CA GLU A 188 9.70 4.86 -10.30
C GLU A 188 9.65 5.49 -8.90
N ASN A 189 8.45 5.65 -8.34
CA ASN A 189 8.23 6.19 -7.00
C ASN A 189 7.94 5.10 -5.95
N VAL A 190 7.87 3.83 -6.36
CA VAL A 190 7.57 2.69 -5.47
C VAL A 190 8.80 1.81 -5.36
N TYR A 191 9.16 1.40 -4.14
CA TYR A 191 10.28 0.49 -3.94
C TYR A 191 9.96 -0.92 -4.49
N PRO A 192 10.97 -1.70 -4.88
CA PRO A 192 10.81 -3.13 -5.13
C PRO A 192 10.09 -3.84 -3.95
N PRO A 193 9.25 -4.85 -4.21
CA PRO A 193 9.13 -5.62 -5.47
C PRO A 193 8.17 -5.03 -6.51
N CYS A 194 7.35 -4.04 -6.16
CA CYS A 194 6.30 -3.53 -7.04
C CYS A 194 6.77 -2.39 -7.96
N GLY A 195 7.81 -1.64 -7.57
CA GLY A 195 8.38 -0.57 -8.39
C GLY A 195 9.90 -0.65 -8.52
N THR A 196 10.48 0.44 -8.99
CA THR A 196 11.90 0.56 -9.34
C THR A 196 12.63 1.64 -8.55
N LYS A 197 11.99 2.24 -7.53
CA LYS A 197 12.62 3.27 -6.70
C LYS A 197 13.81 2.70 -5.94
N THR A 198 14.92 3.43 -5.96
CA THR A 198 16.15 3.12 -5.22
C THR A 198 16.44 4.18 -4.18
N ASP A 199 17.28 3.86 -3.19
CA ASP A 199 17.70 4.83 -2.17
C ASP A 199 18.49 6.01 -2.77
N GLU A 200 19.06 5.84 -3.97
CA GLU A 200 19.78 6.90 -4.69
C GLU A 200 18.83 7.98 -5.24
N ASP A 201 17.56 7.62 -5.47
CA ASP A 201 16.53 8.54 -5.98
C ASP A 201 16.08 9.56 -4.92
N GLU A 202 16.35 9.32 -3.63
CA GLU A 202 16.13 10.31 -2.57
C GLU A 202 17.06 11.52 -2.69
N GLN A 203 18.19 11.39 -3.41
CA GLN A 203 19.17 12.46 -3.50
C GLN A 203 18.76 13.58 -4.48
N TYR A 204 17.90 13.29 -5.47
CA TYR A 204 17.49 14.25 -6.50
C TYR A 204 16.29 15.14 -6.12
N ASP A 205 15.53 14.80 -5.09
CA ASP A 205 14.39 15.59 -4.60
C ASP A 205 14.77 16.61 -3.50
N ASN A 206 16.07 16.83 -3.26
CA ASN A 206 16.56 17.80 -2.28
C ASN A 206 16.49 19.24 -2.80
N GLY A 207 15.25 19.72 -2.96
CA GLY A 207 14.88 21.13 -2.89
C GLY A 207 14.11 21.40 -1.60
N ASP A 208 14.84 21.61 -0.50
CA ASP A 208 14.45 22.34 0.73
C ASP A 208 13.13 21.93 1.44
N GLY A 209 13.25 21.17 2.54
CA GLY A 209 12.15 21.02 3.51
C GLY A 209 12.35 19.87 4.50
N THR A 210 12.87 20.20 5.68
CA THR A 210 13.08 19.29 6.82
C THR A 210 11.82 18.55 7.28
N GLY A 211 11.91 17.23 7.42
CA GLY A 211 10.94 16.41 8.16
C GLY A 211 11.49 15.01 8.42
N ASP A 212 12.00 14.77 9.63
CA ASP A 212 12.32 13.43 10.14
C ASP A 212 11.05 12.56 10.14
N VAL A 213 11.01 11.52 9.30
CA VAL A 213 10.10 10.38 9.45
C VAL A 213 10.97 9.13 9.57
N GLY A 214 10.72 8.38 10.65
CA GLY A 214 11.57 7.29 11.11
C GLY A 214 11.80 6.21 10.06
N GLY A 215 13.06 5.80 9.94
CA GLY A 215 13.49 4.73 9.07
C GLY A 215 12.81 3.41 9.40
N HIS A 216 12.16 2.84 8.39
CA HIS A 216 11.84 1.42 8.37
C HIS A 216 12.94 0.73 7.57
N ASP A 217 13.70 -0.11 8.27
CA ASP A 217 14.83 -0.89 7.76
C ASP A 217 14.35 -1.93 6.73
N TYR A 218 14.40 -1.56 5.45
CA TYR A 218 14.22 -2.45 4.30
C TYR A 218 15.57 -3.06 3.83
N GLY A 219 16.62 -3.04 4.66
CA GLY A 219 17.97 -3.50 4.30
C GLY A 219 18.22 -5.01 4.37
N ASP A 220 17.21 -5.84 4.64
CA ASP A 220 17.37 -7.29 4.87
C ASP A 220 16.96 -8.16 3.66
N GLY A 221 16.31 -7.59 2.65
CA GLY A 221 15.84 -8.33 1.46
C GLY A 221 16.95 -8.64 0.45
N GLU A 222 17.74 -7.62 0.09
CA GLU A 222 18.76 -7.75 -0.96
C GLU A 222 19.96 -8.60 -0.53
N LYS A 223 20.36 -8.52 0.75
CA LYS A 223 21.43 -9.37 1.30
C LYS A 223 21.06 -10.84 1.31
N LYS A 224 19.78 -11.18 1.52
CA LYS A 224 19.28 -12.56 1.48
C LYS A 224 19.20 -13.09 0.05
N LYS A 225 18.81 -12.26 -0.92
CA LYS A 225 18.77 -12.67 -2.34
C LYS A 225 20.16 -12.94 -2.89
N LYS A 226 21.11 -12.03 -2.66
CA LYS A 226 22.50 -12.20 -3.12
C LYS A 226 23.18 -13.41 -2.47
N LYS A 227 22.95 -13.62 -1.17
CA LYS A 227 23.49 -14.79 -0.47
C LYS A 227 22.90 -16.11 -0.99
N LYS A 228 21.62 -16.13 -1.37
CA LYS A 228 20.97 -17.32 -1.93
C LYS A 228 21.47 -17.63 -3.35
N GLU A 229 21.71 -16.62 -4.17
CA GLU A 229 22.30 -16.78 -5.51
C GLU A 229 23.75 -17.29 -5.42
N GLU A 230 24.55 -16.79 -4.46
CA GLU A 230 25.92 -17.28 -4.22
C GLU A 230 25.94 -18.74 -3.69
N GLU A 231 24.99 -19.13 -2.82
CA GLU A 231 24.87 -20.51 -2.32
C GLU A 231 24.42 -21.49 -3.42
N GLU A 232 23.53 -21.08 -4.34
CA GLU A 232 23.09 -21.92 -5.47
C GLU A 232 24.22 -22.12 -6.52
N GLU A 233 25.05 -21.10 -6.79
CA GLU A 233 26.22 -21.24 -7.68
C GLU A 233 27.30 -22.18 -7.10
N GLU A 234 27.56 -22.14 -5.78
CA GLU A 234 28.52 -23.05 -5.12
C GLU A 234 28.05 -24.52 -5.16
N GLU A 235 26.74 -24.78 -4.98
CA GLU A 235 26.18 -26.14 -5.07
C GLU A 235 26.27 -26.71 -6.50
N GLU A 236 26.04 -25.90 -7.53
CA GLU A 236 26.18 -26.32 -8.94
C GLU A 236 27.64 -26.65 -9.30
N GLU A 237 28.62 -25.85 -8.82
CA GLU A 237 30.05 -26.13 -9.05
C GLU A 237 30.50 -27.43 -8.37
N GLU A 238 30.02 -27.73 -7.15
CA GLU A 238 30.35 -28.97 -6.45
C GLU A 238 29.76 -30.21 -7.17
N GLU A 239 28.53 -30.12 -7.68
CA GLU A 239 27.90 -31.21 -8.43
C GLU A 239 28.64 -31.48 -9.76
N GLU A 240 29.02 -30.43 -10.50
CA GLU A 240 29.83 -30.56 -11.71
C GLU A 240 31.20 -31.21 -11.44
N GLU A 241 31.86 -30.86 -10.33
CA GLU A 241 33.13 -31.44 -9.96
C GLU A 241 32.99 -32.93 -9.58
N GLU A 242 31.90 -33.31 -8.91
CA GLU A 242 31.61 -34.71 -8.60
C GLU A 242 31.35 -35.54 -9.87
N ILE A 243 30.57 -35.01 -10.81
CA ILE A 243 30.32 -35.63 -12.12
C ILE A 243 31.64 -35.84 -12.86
N ARG A 244 32.53 -34.84 -12.85
CA ARG A 244 33.87 -34.92 -13.48
C ARG A 244 34.73 -36.01 -12.85
N ARG A 245 34.72 -36.14 -11.51
CA ARG A 245 35.45 -37.20 -10.79
C ARG A 245 34.91 -38.60 -11.12
N ARG A 246 33.59 -38.78 -11.17
CA ARG A 246 32.96 -40.06 -11.53
C ARG A 246 33.32 -40.48 -12.95
N ARG A 247 33.35 -39.53 -13.89
CA ARG A 247 33.76 -39.79 -15.27
C ARG A 247 35.21 -40.25 -15.38
N ARG A 248 36.13 -39.59 -14.65
CA ARG A 248 37.55 -39.98 -14.63
C ARG A 248 37.77 -41.38 -14.06
N LYS A 249 37.07 -41.72 -12.96
CA LYS A 249 37.14 -43.09 -12.39
C LYS A 249 36.64 -44.14 -13.37
N LYS A 250 35.55 -43.85 -14.08
CA LYS A 250 35.02 -44.76 -15.10
C LYS A 250 36.00 -44.96 -16.27
N GLU A 251 36.67 -43.90 -16.71
CA GLU A 251 37.72 -43.97 -17.72
C GLU A 251 38.94 -44.77 -17.23
N GLU A 252 39.35 -44.59 -15.97
CA GLU A 252 40.42 -45.37 -15.33
C GLU A 252 40.04 -46.87 -15.20
N GLU A 253 38.81 -47.20 -14.80
CA GLU A 253 38.29 -48.58 -14.72
C GLU A 253 38.19 -49.23 -16.12
N GLU A 254 37.73 -48.50 -17.13
CA GLU A 254 37.69 -48.99 -18.52
C GLU A 254 39.11 -49.25 -19.07
N GLU A 255 40.09 -48.41 -18.71
CA GLU A 255 41.50 -48.64 -19.08
C GLU A 255 42.12 -49.85 -18.35
N GLU A 256 41.76 -50.09 -17.08
CA GLU A 256 42.19 -51.28 -16.33
C GLU A 256 41.61 -52.57 -16.91
N VAL A 257 40.33 -52.58 -17.34
CA VAL A 257 39.72 -53.73 -18.03
C VAL A 257 40.45 -54.04 -19.34
N LEU A 258 40.82 -53.02 -20.11
CA LEU A 258 41.58 -53.18 -21.35
C LEU A 258 43.02 -53.70 -21.11
N ARG A 259 43.66 -53.32 -20.00
CA ARG A 259 44.96 -53.86 -19.57
C ARG A 259 44.87 -55.28 -19.01
N GLY A 260 43.78 -55.61 -18.31
CA GLY A 260 43.51 -56.94 -17.74
C GLY A 260 43.20 -58.01 -18.80
N GLY A 261 42.76 -57.61 -20.01
CA GLY A 261 42.51 -58.52 -21.14
C GLY A 261 43.74 -59.17 -21.77
N ARG A 262 44.96 -58.93 -21.23
CA ARG A 262 46.21 -59.48 -21.76
C ARG A 262 46.95 -60.32 -20.71
N GLY A 263 46.25 -61.24 -20.05
CA GLY A 263 46.89 -62.21 -19.15
C GLY A 263 45.95 -63.28 -18.58
N GLY A 264 45.99 -64.48 -19.16
CA GLY A 264 45.31 -65.71 -18.68
C GLY A 264 44.06 -66.03 -19.49
N GLY A 265 43.94 -67.10 -20.28
CA GLY A 265 44.57 -68.41 -20.18
C GLY A 265 43.48 -69.45 -19.89
N GLU A 266 43.00 -70.09 -20.96
CA GLU A 266 42.42 -71.44 -21.02
C GLU A 266 41.13 -71.81 -20.24
N ASN A 267 40.22 -72.43 -21.01
CA ASN A 267 39.21 -73.42 -20.62
C ASN A 267 38.14 -73.03 -19.59
N LYS A 268 36.91 -72.77 -20.09
CA LYS A 268 35.70 -73.56 -19.80
C LYS A 268 34.67 -73.41 -20.94
N GLU A 269 34.92 -74.08 -22.07
CA GLU A 269 33.86 -74.50 -22.99
C GLU A 269 33.20 -75.77 -22.44
N ASN A 270 32.28 -75.68 -21.48
CA ASN A 270 31.39 -76.78 -21.09
C ASN A 270 30.55 -76.44 -19.85
N GLU A 271 29.43 -75.77 -20.10
CA GLU A 271 28.15 -75.81 -19.40
C GLU A 271 27.46 -74.54 -19.94
N TRP A 272 26.56 -74.61 -20.91
CA TRP A 272 25.12 -74.63 -20.68
C TRP A 272 24.40 -74.90 -22.02
N SER A 273 24.78 -75.98 -22.73
CA SER A 273 24.06 -76.47 -23.92
C SER A 273 23.29 -77.74 -23.63
N SER A 274 22.42 -77.72 -22.61
CA SER A 274 21.51 -78.84 -22.31
C SER A 274 20.18 -78.39 -21.70
N ARG A 275 19.61 -77.26 -22.14
CA ARG A 275 18.21 -76.95 -21.77
C ARG A 275 17.39 -76.13 -22.76
N LEU A 276 17.76 -76.11 -24.03
CA LEU A 276 16.86 -75.72 -25.11
C LEU A 276 16.75 -76.88 -26.10
N GLY A 277 15.83 -77.78 -25.80
CA GLY A 277 15.46 -78.90 -26.63
C GLY A 277 14.13 -79.47 -26.14
N GLU A 278 13.06 -79.04 -26.82
CA GLU A 278 11.89 -79.83 -27.17
C GLU A 278 10.93 -80.31 -26.06
N GLY A 279 9.63 -80.10 -26.29
CA GLY A 279 8.55 -80.98 -25.82
C GLY A 279 7.77 -80.52 -24.61
#